data_AF-A0A8T3SDG2-F1
#
_entry.id   AF-A0A8T3SDG2-F1
#
_cell.length_a   1.000
_cell.length_b   1.000
_cell.length_c   1.000
_cell.angle_alpha   90.00
_cell.angle_beta   90.00
_cell.angle_gamma   90.00
#
_symmetry.space_group_name_H-M   'P 1'
#
loop_
_entity.id
_entity.type
_entity.pdbx_description
1 polymer ?
#
loop_
_entity_poly.entity_id
_entity_poly.type
_entity_poly.pdbx_seq_one_letter_code
_entity_poly.pdbx_strand_id
1 'polypeptide(L)'
;MLKINRVVLIVLSLFCLSACQDKYTFSYLMTHPTFTTKEAMRCDAMLNKSPSAATQCQRVDEAAGLIIAVLKEQQMDPEAFGQKIMSAEAELVEIKLKLKVAKGNLETLQKNNTDPLALKAMRTESAALKSMCRDQNDKVKTMLAIVGMGRP
;
A
#
# COMPACT_ATOMS: atom_id res chain seq x y z
N MET A 1 -0.51 -17.90 -45.71
CA MET A 1 -0.24 -18.27 -44.31
C MET A 1 1.00 -17.50 -43.82
N LEU A 2 0.83 -16.44 -43.04
CA LEU A 2 1.96 -15.69 -42.48
C LEU A 2 2.63 -16.49 -41.36
N LYS A 3 3.88 -16.90 -41.55
CA LYS A 3 4.74 -17.43 -40.49
C LYS A 3 5.20 -16.26 -39.62
N ILE A 4 4.41 -15.90 -38.61
CA ILE A 4 4.79 -14.89 -37.62
C ILE A 4 5.97 -15.46 -36.82
N ASN A 5 7.14 -14.84 -37.00
CA ASN A 5 8.39 -15.24 -36.38
C ASN A 5 8.29 -15.04 -34.86
N ARG A 6 8.51 -16.09 -34.05
CA ARG A 6 8.34 -16.06 -32.57
C ARG A 6 9.10 -14.91 -31.89
N VAL A 7 10.21 -14.49 -32.48
CA VAL A 7 11.02 -13.34 -32.02
C VAL A 7 10.24 -12.02 -32.10
N VAL A 8 9.43 -11.82 -33.14
CA VAL A 8 8.62 -10.60 -33.31
C VAL A 8 7.54 -10.51 -32.24
N LEU A 9 6.94 -11.64 -31.85
CA LEU A 9 5.94 -11.69 -30.78
C LEU A 9 6.53 -11.37 -29.41
N ILE A 10 7.76 -11.83 -29.13
CA ILE A 10 8.48 -11.55 -27.88
C ILE A 10 8.87 -10.07 -27.80
N VAL A 11 9.37 -9.49 -28.90
CA VAL A 11 9.72 -8.05 -28.95
C VAL A 11 8.48 -7.17 -28.77
N LEU A 12 7.35 -7.50 -29.41
CA LEU A 12 6.08 -6.78 -29.21
C LEU A 12 5.55 -6.88 -27.78
N SER A 13 5.74 -8.03 -27.11
CA SER A 13 5.35 -8.20 -25.71
C SER A 13 6.19 -7.34 -24.76
N LEU A 14 7.49 -7.16 -25.04
CA LEU A 14 8.39 -6.34 -24.22
C LEU A 14 8.02 -4.84 -24.28
N PHE A 15 7.53 -4.35 -25.43
CA PHE A 15 7.07 -2.96 -25.55
C PHE A 15 5.74 -2.67 -24.81
N CYS A 16 4.93 -3.69 -24.51
CA CYS A 16 3.71 -3.51 -23.73
C CYS A 16 3.98 -3.39 -22.21
N LEU A 17 5.10 -3.91 -21.70
CA LEU A 17 5.41 -3.87 -20.26
C LEU A 17 6.02 -2.54 -19.78
N SER A 18 6.55 -1.70 -20.66
CA SER A 18 7.20 -0.43 -20.28
C SER A 18 6.23 0.75 -20.09
N ALA A 19 4.95 0.58 -20.41
CA ALA A 19 3.96 1.67 -20.37
C ALA A 19 3.15 1.78 -19.06
N CYS A 20 3.38 0.90 -18.08
CA CYS A 20 2.56 0.82 -16.85
C CYS A 20 3.38 0.93 -15.55
N GLN A 21 4.40 1.78 -15.52
CA GLN A 21 5.07 2.13 -14.27
C GLN A 21 4.61 3.50 -13.80
N ASP A 22 3.62 3.49 -12.89
CA ASP A 22 3.36 4.65 -12.06
C ASP A 22 4.65 5.05 -11.34
N LYS A 23 4.95 6.34 -11.34
CA LYS A 23 6.18 6.86 -10.77
C LYS A 23 6.22 6.66 -9.24
N TYR A 24 5.04 6.75 -8.60
CA TYR A 24 4.87 6.57 -7.17
C TYR A 24 3.64 5.73 -6.85
N THR A 25 3.79 4.78 -5.92
CA THR A 25 2.67 4.02 -5.38
C THR A 25 1.86 4.88 -4.40
N PHE A 26 0.57 4.58 -4.26
CA PHE A 26 -0.30 5.29 -3.32
C PHE A 26 0.19 5.18 -1.87
N SER A 27 0.60 3.98 -1.44
CA SER A 27 1.19 3.75 -0.09
C SER A 27 2.44 4.60 0.14
N TYR A 28 3.30 4.80 -0.87
CA TYR A 28 4.44 5.71 -0.77
C TYR A 28 3.99 7.15 -0.49
N LEU A 29 3.00 7.65 -1.26
CA LEU A 29 2.47 9.00 -1.09
C LEU A 29 1.87 9.21 0.31
N MET A 30 1.09 8.24 0.79
CA MET A 30 0.46 8.31 2.12
C MET A 30 1.45 8.22 3.29
N THR A 31 2.66 7.71 3.08
CA THR A 31 3.70 7.58 4.11
C THR A 31 4.76 8.68 4.04
N HIS A 32 4.75 9.51 2.98
CA HIS A 32 5.69 10.62 2.79
C HIS A 32 4.93 11.93 2.54
N PRO A 33 4.17 12.43 3.53
CA PRO A 33 3.19 13.46 3.29
C PRO A 33 3.78 14.82 2.87
N THR A 34 4.98 15.15 3.33
CA THR A 34 5.73 16.33 2.85
C THR A 34 6.09 16.22 1.37
N PHE A 35 6.51 15.03 0.92
CA PHE A 35 6.79 14.79 -0.50
C PHE A 35 5.49 14.92 -1.32
N THR A 36 4.42 14.28 -0.86
CA THR A 36 3.11 14.29 -1.54
C THR A 36 2.54 15.69 -1.68
N THR A 37 2.64 16.51 -0.64
CA THR A 37 2.20 17.91 -0.69
C THR A 37 2.97 18.71 -1.74
N LYS A 38 4.30 18.52 -1.83
CA LYS A 38 5.13 19.18 -2.85
C LYS A 38 4.82 18.70 -4.26
N GLU A 39 4.60 17.40 -4.44
CA GLU A 39 4.27 16.83 -5.75
C GLU A 39 2.85 17.25 -6.19
N ALA A 40 1.90 17.42 -5.27
CA ALA A 40 0.57 17.99 -5.57
C ALA A 40 0.69 19.42 -6.10
N MET A 41 1.46 20.28 -5.43
CA MET A 41 1.73 21.65 -5.91
C MET A 41 2.39 21.65 -7.30
N ARG A 42 3.30 20.70 -7.55
CA ARG A 42 3.91 20.53 -8.88
C ARG A 42 2.86 20.11 -9.91
N CYS A 43 1.98 19.18 -9.57
CA CYS A 43 0.90 18.72 -10.41
C CYS A 43 -0.07 19.86 -10.76
N ASP A 44 -0.39 20.75 -9.83
CA ASP A 44 -1.23 21.93 -10.09
C ASP A 44 -0.56 22.94 -11.04
N ALA A 45 0.75 23.10 -10.94
CA ALA A 45 1.51 24.01 -11.79
C ALA A 45 1.71 23.52 -13.24
N MET A 46 1.40 22.26 -13.55
CA MET A 46 1.57 21.70 -14.90
C MET A 46 0.38 22.04 -15.81
N LEU A 47 0.61 22.99 -16.74
CA LEU A 47 -0.39 23.44 -17.71
C LEU A 47 -0.81 22.38 -18.75
N ASN A 48 0.12 21.51 -19.17
CA ASN A 48 -0.14 20.44 -20.14
C ASN A 48 0.42 19.11 -19.63
N LYS A 49 -0.48 18.23 -19.17
CA LYS A 49 -0.12 16.90 -18.66
C LYS A 49 -0.27 15.87 -19.79
N SER A 50 0.76 15.05 -19.99
CA SER A 50 0.58 13.82 -20.77
C SER A 50 -0.45 12.92 -20.07
N PRO A 51 -1.12 11.97 -20.77
CA PRO A 51 -2.09 11.07 -20.14
C PRO A 51 -1.54 10.32 -18.93
N SER A 52 -0.29 9.85 -18.99
CA SER A 52 0.38 9.19 -17.86
C SER A 52 0.65 10.15 -16.69
N ALA A 53 1.04 11.39 -16.98
CA ALA A 53 1.23 12.42 -15.95
C ALA A 53 -0.10 12.85 -15.32
N ALA A 54 -1.18 12.87 -16.09
CA ALA A 54 -2.52 13.16 -15.59
C ALA A 54 -2.98 12.11 -14.58
N THR A 55 -2.85 10.82 -14.91
CA THR A 55 -3.18 9.72 -14.00
C THR A 55 -2.32 9.74 -12.72
N GLN A 56 -1.02 10.02 -12.86
CA GLN A 56 -0.13 10.14 -11.70
C GLN A 56 -0.53 11.33 -10.82
N CYS A 57 -0.87 12.48 -11.41
CA CYS A 57 -1.30 13.65 -10.65
C CYS A 57 -2.63 13.40 -9.94
N GLN A 58 -3.60 12.75 -10.57
CA GLN A 58 -4.85 12.38 -9.91
C GLN A 58 -4.61 11.58 -8.62
N ARG A 59 -3.69 10.61 -8.66
CA ARG A 59 -3.32 9.82 -7.47
C ARG A 59 -2.63 10.66 -6.40
N VAL A 60 -1.76 11.59 -6.81
CA VAL A 60 -1.07 12.51 -5.91
C VAL A 60 -2.07 13.44 -5.21
N ASP A 61 -3.03 13.99 -5.96
CA ASP A 61 -4.06 14.88 -5.46
C ASP A 61 -5.00 14.15 -4.48
N GLU A 62 -5.39 12.91 -4.80
CA GLU A 62 -6.16 12.04 -3.91
C GLU A 62 -5.41 11.77 -2.59
N ALA A 63 -4.13 11.39 -2.68
CA ALA A 63 -3.31 11.16 -1.50
C ALA A 63 -3.12 12.44 -0.67
N ALA A 64 -2.89 13.59 -1.31
CA ALA A 64 -2.76 14.88 -0.64
C ALA A 64 -4.06 15.28 0.08
N GLY A 65 -5.22 15.07 -0.56
CA GLY A 65 -6.52 15.32 0.06
C GLY A 65 -6.74 14.49 1.33
N LEU A 66 -6.38 13.20 1.30
CA LEU A 66 -6.47 12.33 2.46
C LEU A 66 -5.49 12.72 3.58
N ILE A 67 -4.25 13.09 3.22
CA ILE A 67 -3.28 13.62 4.19
C ILE A 67 -3.83 14.87 4.88
N ILE A 68 -4.40 15.81 4.13
CA ILE A 68 -5.00 17.03 4.69
C ILE A 68 -6.18 16.68 5.60
N ALA A 69 -7.03 15.74 5.23
CA ALA A 69 -8.15 15.30 6.06
C ALA A 69 -7.67 14.73 7.40
N VAL A 70 -6.68 13.82 7.37
CA VAL A 70 -6.12 13.20 8.58
C VAL A 70 -5.33 14.22 9.42
N LEU A 71 -4.64 15.18 8.79
CA LEU A 71 -4.01 16.30 9.49
C LEU A 71 -5.04 17.17 10.21
N LYS A 72 -6.19 17.45 9.59
CA LYS A 72 -7.29 18.18 10.24
C LYS A 72 -7.83 17.39 11.44
N GLU A 73 -8.02 16.08 11.32
CA GLU A 73 -8.39 15.24 12.48
C GLU A 73 -7.40 15.42 13.63
N GLN A 74 -6.09 15.34 13.35
CA GLN A 74 -5.04 15.51 14.34
C GLN A 74 -5.04 16.91 14.98
N GLN A 75 -5.32 17.96 14.21
CA GLN A 75 -5.36 19.34 14.71
C GLN A 75 -6.62 19.65 15.53
N MET A 76 -7.75 19.01 15.20
CA MET A 76 -9.02 19.22 15.92
C MET A 76 -8.97 18.60 17.32
N ASP A 77 -8.46 17.38 17.45
CA ASP A 77 -8.33 16.70 18.75
C ASP A 77 -7.05 15.84 18.78
N PRO A 78 -5.91 16.42 19.19
CA PRO A 78 -4.64 15.72 19.22
C PRO A 78 -4.63 14.51 20.17
N GLU A 79 -5.39 14.57 21.27
CA GLU A 79 -5.43 13.50 22.26
C GLU A 79 -6.21 12.29 21.74
N ALA A 80 -7.43 12.52 21.22
CA ALA A 80 -8.21 11.46 20.58
C ALA A 80 -7.47 10.85 19.38
N PHE A 81 -6.74 11.69 18.61
CA PHE A 81 -5.90 11.20 17.52
C PHE A 81 -4.75 10.32 18.02
N GLY A 82 -4.08 10.71 19.12
CA GLY A 82 -3.07 9.90 19.79
C GLY A 82 -3.61 8.55 20.26
N GLN A 83 -4.80 8.53 20.88
CA GLN A 83 -5.48 7.30 21.28
C GLN A 83 -5.80 6.42 20.07
N LYS A 84 -6.27 6.99 18.96
CA LYS A 84 -6.53 6.29 17.70
C LYS A 84 -5.26 5.62 17.14
N ILE A 85 -4.09 6.26 17.25
CA ILE A 85 -2.81 5.65 16.89
C ILE A 85 -2.52 4.44 17.79
N MET A 86 -2.61 4.61 19.11
CA MET A 86 -2.34 3.53 20.06
C MET A 86 -3.26 2.32 19.85
N SER A 87 -4.55 2.55 19.61
CA SER A 87 -5.51 1.49 19.27
C SER A 87 -5.12 0.76 17.98
N ALA A 88 -4.73 1.51 16.94
CA ALA A 88 -4.31 0.92 15.67
C ALA A 88 -3.01 0.10 15.79
N GLU A 89 -2.07 0.54 16.65
CA GLU A 89 -0.85 -0.20 16.98
C GLU A 89 -1.16 -1.49 17.75
N ALA A 90 -2.09 -1.46 18.70
CA ALA A 90 -2.54 -2.64 19.43
C ALA A 90 -3.18 -3.68 18.48
N GLU A 91 -4.07 -3.24 17.59
CA GLU A 91 -4.64 -4.09 16.53
C GLU A 91 -3.56 -4.69 15.63
N LEU A 92 -2.54 -3.91 15.26
CA LEU A 92 -1.42 -4.40 14.45
C LEU A 92 -0.63 -5.50 15.17
N VAL A 93 -0.40 -5.36 16.47
CA VAL A 93 0.26 -6.38 17.29
C VAL A 93 -0.59 -7.67 17.33
N GLU A 94 -1.90 -7.54 17.51
CA GLU A 94 -2.82 -8.69 17.51
C GLU A 94 -2.78 -9.44 16.16
N ILE A 95 -2.88 -8.72 15.05
CA ILE A 95 -2.81 -9.32 13.71
C ILE A 95 -1.46 -10.00 13.47
N LYS A 96 -0.35 -9.39 13.91
CA LYS A 96 0.99 -10.00 13.83
C LYS A 96 1.07 -11.30 14.62
N LEU A 97 0.45 -11.35 15.80
CA LEU A 97 0.41 -12.55 16.62
C LEU A 97 -0.40 -13.66 15.95
N LYS A 98 -1.61 -13.35 15.44
CA LYS A 98 -2.42 -14.29 14.66
C LYS A 98 -1.67 -14.82 13.43
N LEU A 99 -1.00 -13.94 12.70
CA LEU A 99 -0.18 -14.33 11.54
C LEU A 99 0.97 -15.27 11.93
N LYS A 100 1.63 -15.00 13.07
CA LYS A 100 2.72 -15.86 13.57
C LYS A 100 2.19 -17.25 13.91
N VAL A 101 1.04 -17.34 14.59
CA VAL A 101 0.38 -18.61 14.91
C VAL A 101 -0.02 -19.36 13.65
N ALA A 102 -0.70 -18.69 12.70
CA ALA A 102 -1.12 -19.30 11.44
C ALA A 102 0.07 -19.85 10.63
N LYS A 103 1.20 -19.14 10.61
CA LYS A 103 2.44 -19.64 9.97
C LYS A 103 2.99 -20.88 10.67
N GLY A 104 3.05 -20.90 12.00
CA GLY A 104 3.51 -22.08 12.76
C GLY A 104 2.61 -23.30 12.53
N ASN A 105 1.29 -23.09 12.48
CA ASN A 105 0.33 -24.15 12.16
C ASN A 105 0.55 -24.68 10.75
N LEU A 106 0.73 -23.78 9.77
CA LEU A 106 0.99 -24.16 8.38
C LEU A 106 2.29 -24.95 8.22
N GLU A 107 3.38 -24.57 8.91
CA GLU A 107 4.63 -25.34 8.92
C GLU A 107 4.45 -26.73 9.51
N THR A 108 3.64 -26.84 10.57
CA THR A 108 3.34 -28.13 11.23
C THR A 108 2.53 -29.04 10.32
N LEU A 109 1.50 -28.50 9.67
CA LEU A 109 0.67 -29.23 8.71
C LEU A 109 1.46 -29.71 7.49
N GLN A 110 2.43 -28.92 7.04
CA GLN A 110 3.35 -29.29 5.95
C GLN A 110 4.28 -30.43 6.34
N LYS A 111 4.82 -30.42 7.56
CA LYS A 111 5.69 -31.49 8.07
C LYS A 111 4.94 -32.81 8.27
N ASN A 112 3.67 -32.73 8.65
CA ASN A 112 2.85 -33.91 8.97
C ASN A 112 2.16 -34.54 7.75
N ASN A 113 2.47 -34.12 6.52
CA ASN A 113 1.81 -34.58 5.28
C ASN A 113 0.27 -34.54 5.39
N THR A 114 -0.25 -33.45 5.93
CA THR A 114 -1.69 -33.29 6.17
C THR A 114 -2.47 -33.14 4.85
N ASP A 115 -3.77 -33.44 4.91
CA ASP A 115 -4.73 -33.26 3.82
C ASP A 115 -4.48 -31.95 3.01
N PRO A 116 -4.32 -32.04 1.67
CA PRO A 116 -4.13 -30.88 0.80
C PRO A 116 -5.20 -29.78 0.94
N LEU A 117 -6.44 -30.14 1.27
CA LEU A 117 -7.52 -29.17 1.50
C LEU A 117 -7.27 -28.34 2.76
N ALA A 118 -6.90 -28.97 3.87
CA ALA A 118 -6.50 -28.28 5.11
C ALA A 118 -5.29 -27.36 4.90
N LEU A 119 -4.28 -27.82 4.14
CA LEU A 119 -3.11 -27.02 3.77
C LEU A 119 -3.48 -25.79 2.93
N LYS A 120 -4.42 -25.95 1.98
CA LYS A 120 -4.90 -24.84 1.14
C LYS A 120 -5.66 -23.81 1.98
N ALA A 121 -6.56 -24.24 2.86
CA ALA A 121 -7.31 -23.35 3.74
C ALA A 121 -6.38 -22.51 4.62
N MET A 122 -5.39 -23.13 5.26
CA MET A 122 -4.42 -22.43 6.10
C MET A 122 -3.51 -21.46 5.33
N ARG A 123 -3.16 -21.79 4.07
CA ARG A 123 -2.43 -20.86 3.19
C ARG A 123 -3.26 -19.62 2.88
N THR A 124 -4.55 -19.79 2.58
CA THR A 124 -5.46 -18.68 2.33
C THR A 124 -5.60 -17.79 3.56
N GLU A 125 -5.80 -18.38 4.75
CA GLU A 125 -5.88 -17.64 6.00
C GLU A 125 -4.59 -16.86 6.31
N SER A 126 -3.43 -17.51 6.17
CA SER A 126 -2.13 -16.85 6.38
C SER A 126 -1.91 -15.70 5.38
N ALA A 127 -2.35 -15.85 4.13
CA ALA A 127 -2.28 -14.78 3.12
C ALA A 127 -3.20 -13.60 3.48
N ALA A 128 -4.43 -13.87 3.93
CA ALA A 128 -5.36 -12.84 4.38
C ALA A 128 -4.80 -12.06 5.58
N LEU A 129 -4.32 -12.76 6.62
CA LEU A 129 -3.68 -12.14 7.78
C LEU A 129 -2.43 -11.32 7.40
N LYS A 130 -1.66 -11.78 6.41
CA LYS A 130 -0.51 -11.02 5.89
C LYS A 130 -0.94 -9.74 5.18
N SER A 131 -2.05 -9.76 4.44
CA SER A 131 -2.63 -8.56 3.83
C SER A 131 -3.09 -7.58 4.92
N MET A 132 -3.91 -8.04 5.86
CA MET A 132 -4.40 -7.22 6.98
C MET A 132 -3.24 -6.59 7.77
N CYS A 133 -2.16 -7.36 8.03
CA CYS A 133 -0.98 -6.86 8.71
C CYS A 133 -0.29 -5.73 7.93
N ARG A 134 -0.25 -5.82 6.59
CA ARG A 134 0.32 -4.78 5.74
C ARG A 134 -0.55 -3.53 5.77
N ASP A 135 -1.85 -3.69 5.57
CA ASP A 135 -2.79 -2.58 5.49
C ASP A 135 -2.85 -1.81 6.81
N GLN A 136 -2.90 -2.52 7.94
CA GLN A 136 -2.89 -1.90 9.27
C GLN A 136 -1.55 -1.24 9.57
N ASN A 137 -0.42 -1.85 9.17
CA ASN A 137 0.89 -1.24 9.33
C ASN A 137 1.03 0.05 8.52
N ASP A 138 0.51 0.08 7.29
CA ASP A 138 0.53 1.27 6.45
C ASP A 138 -0.34 2.38 7.05
N LYS A 139 -1.52 2.04 7.58
CA LYS A 139 -2.39 2.97 8.32
C LYS A 139 -1.67 3.62 9.51
N VAL A 140 -1.02 2.81 10.36
CA VAL A 140 -0.23 3.31 11.51
C VAL A 140 0.89 4.24 11.03
N LYS A 141 1.65 3.84 10.00
CA LYS A 141 2.73 4.66 9.44
C LYS A 141 2.24 5.99 8.90
N THR A 142 1.11 6.03 8.21
CA THR A 142 0.49 7.27 7.72
C THR A 142 0.12 8.20 8.88
N MET A 143 -0.57 7.70 9.90
CA MET A 143 -0.93 8.52 11.06
C MET A 143 0.29 9.08 11.78
N LEU A 144 1.33 8.25 11.98
CA LEU A 144 2.60 8.67 12.58
C LEU A 144 3.35 9.70 11.71
N ALA A 145 3.36 9.52 10.39
CA ALA A 145 3.99 10.46 9.46
C ALA A 145 3.32 11.85 9.52
N ILE A 146 2.00 11.88 9.68
CA ILE A 146 1.22 13.13 9.80
C ILE A 146 1.51 13.83 11.14
N VAL A 147 1.58 13.10 12.25
CA VAL A 147 2.05 13.68 13.53
C VAL A 147 3.44 14.27 13.39
N GLY A 148 4.32 13.61 12.63
CA GLY A 148 5.67 14.09 12.32
C GLY A 148 5.71 15.42 11.55
N MET A 149 4.67 15.76 10.77
CA MET A 149 4.60 17.05 10.07
C MET A 149 4.26 18.22 10.98
N GLY A 150 3.57 17.97 12.10
CA GLY A 150 3.14 18.99 13.05
C GLY A 150 4.24 19.44 14.02
N ARG A 151 5.46 18.90 13.93
CA ARG A 151 6.61 19.29 14.76
C ARG A 151 7.50 20.26 13.97
N PRO A 152 7.73 21.50 14.46
CA PRO A 152 8.61 22.48 13.80
C PRO A 152 10.07 22.04 13.76
#